data_AF-A0A524M6I5-F1
#
_entry.id   AF-A0A524M6I5-F1
#
_cell.length_a   1.000
_cell.length_b   1.000
_cell.length_c   1.000
_cell.angle_alpha   90.00
_cell.angle_beta   90.00
_cell.angle_gamma   90.00
#
_symmetry.space_group_name_H-M   'P 1'
#
loop_
_entity.id
_entity.type
_entity.pdbx_description
1 polymer ?
#
loop_
_entity_poly.entity_id
_entity_poly.type
_entity_poly.pdbx_seq_one_letter_code
_entity_poly.pdbx_strand_id
1 'polypeptide(L)'
;MPTLLMQSPLQNFANLIVSYFIEIWDFLIFIGQISGVIIVLIGAILWFTETNQGKGKGLVFSGVMLSIVIEYFVLFPPSFVLT
;
A
#
# COMPACT_ATOMS: atom_id res chain seq x y z
N MET A 1 -19.97 -14.59 -20.31
CA MET A 1 -20.42 -15.31 -19.11
C MET A 1 -20.72 -16.82 -19.27
N PRO A 2 -20.09 -17.62 -20.18
CA PRO A 2 -20.21 -19.09 -20.13
C PRO A 2 -18.98 -19.81 -19.53
N THR A 3 -17.86 -19.12 -19.32
CA THR A 3 -16.58 -19.73 -18.91
C THR A 3 -16.51 -20.14 -17.44
N LEU A 4 -17.24 -19.46 -16.55
CA LEU A 4 -17.29 -19.78 -15.11
C LEU A 4 -17.98 -21.12 -14.80
N LEU A 5 -18.86 -21.60 -15.70
CA LEU A 5 -19.56 -22.88 -15.54
C LEU A 5 -18.74 -24.09 -16.00
N MET A 6 -17.61 -23.87 -16.68
CA MET A 6 -16.72 -24.93 -17.16
C MET A 6 -15.47 -25.15 -16.29
N GLN A 7 -15.28 -24.34 -15.24
CA GLN A 7 -14.20 -24.52 -14.26
C GLN A 7 -14.63 -25.44 -13.11
N SER A 8 -13.68 -26.24 -12.61
CA SER A 8 -13.95 -27.07 -11.43
C SER A 8 -14.34 -26.20 -10.22
N PRO A 9 -15.17 -26.70 -9.28
CA PRO A 9 -15.51 -25.96 -8.05
C PRO A 9 -14.29 -25.51 -7.25
N LEU A 10 -13.21 -26.31 -7.26
CA LEU A 10 -11.95 -25.96 -6.62
C LEU A 10 -11.28 -24.74 -7.27
N GLN A 11 -11.34 -24.64 -8.59
CA GLN A 11 -10.77 -23.52 -9.33
C GLN A 11 -11.58 -22.23 -9.12
N ASN A 12 -12.90 -22.32 -9.06
CA ASN A 12 -13.75 -21.18 -8.69
C ASN A 12 -13.44 -20.68 -7.27
N PHE A 13 -13.22 -21.59 -6.32
CA PHE A 13 -12.82 -21.22 -4.96
C PHE A 13 -11.43 -20.57 -4.90
N ALA A 14 -10.45 -21.10 -5.64
CA ALA A 14 -9.12 -20.51 -5.73
C ALA A 14 -9.16 -19.08 -6.33
N ASN A 15 -9.94 -18.87 -7.39
CA ASN A 15 -10.11 -17.55 -8.00
C ASN A 15 -10.72 -16.54 -7.03
N LEU A 16 -11.70 -16.96 -6.24
CA LEU A 16 -12.33 -16.11 -5.22
C LEU A 16 -11.34 -15.72 -4.12
N ILE A 17 -10.51 -16.65 -3.66
CA ILE A 17 -9.43 -16.33 -2.71
C ILE A 17 -8.46 -15.32 -3.31
N VAL A 18 -7.95 -15.58 -4.52
CA VAL A 18 -7.00 -14.68 -5.20
C VAL A 18 -7.58 -13.28 -5.35
N SER A 19 -8.86 -13.16 -5.72
CA SER A 19 -9.55 -11.87 -5.81
C SER A 19 -9.52 -11.08 -4.50
N TYR A 20 -9.72 -11.73 -3.34
CA TYR A 20 -9.63 -11.05 -2.05
C TYR A 20 -8.20 -10.64 -1.70
N PHE A 21 -7.21 -11.46 -2.05
CA PHE A 21 -5.81 -11.09 -1.84
C PHE A 21 -5.41 -9.86 -2.66
N ILE A 22 -5.88 -9.76 -3.91
CA ILE A 22 -5.68 -8.58 -4.76
C ILE A 22 -6.33 -7.35 -4.12
N GLU A 23 -7.58 -7.46 -3.66
CA GLU A 23 -8.28 -6.33 -3.04
C GLU A 23 -7.59 -5.83 -1.76
N ILE A 24 -7.14 -6.75 -0.90
CA ILE A 24 -6.38 -6.41 0.30
C ILE A 24 -5.06 -5.75 -0.08
N TRP A 25 -4.38 -6.26 -1.10
CA TRP A 25 -3.12 -5.67 -1.58
C TRP A 25 -3.31 -4.22 -2.05
N ASP A 26 -4.31 -3.97 -2.89
CA ASP A 26 -4.63 -2.63 -3.39
C ASP A 26 -4.97 -1.68 -2.24
N PHE A 27 -5.71 -2.14 -1.24
CA PHE A 27 -6.03 -1.37 -0.04
C PHE A 27 -4.77 -1.03 0.78
N LEU A 28 -3.84 -1.97 0.94
CA LEU A 28 -2.58 -1.74 1.65
C LEU A 28 -1.70 -0.72 0.93
N ILE A 29 -1.57 -0.81 -0.39
CA ILE A 29 -0.84 0.17 -1.20
C ILE A 29 -1.47 1.56 -1.06
N PHE A 30 -2.81 1.64 -1.17
CA PHE A 30 -3.54 2.89 -1.03
C PHE A 30 -3.30 3.57 0.32
N ILE A 31 -3.45 2.83 1.43
CA ILE A 31 -3.16 3.36 2.76
C ILE A 31 -1.68 3.74 2.91
N GLY A 32 -0.77 2.93 2.38
CA GLY A 32 0.66 3.22 2.39
C GLY A 32 1.01 4.55 1.72
N GLN A 33 0.44 4.80 0.54
CA GLN A 33 0.64 6.06 -0.20
C GLN A 33 0.10 7.27 0.57
N ILE A 34 -1.16 7.19 1.05
CA ILE A 34 -1.78 8.29 1.79
C ILE A 34 -1.05 8.56 3.10
N SER A 35 -0.70 7.52 3.85
CA SER A 35 0.00 7.65 5.13
C SER A 35 1.38 8.28 4.97
N GLY A 36 2.14 7.91 3.92
CA GLY A 36 3.42 8.55 3.61
C GLY A 36 3.29 10.07 3.45
N VAL A 37 2.32 10.54 2.66
CA VAL A 37 2.05 11.97 2.47
C VAL A 37 1.68 12.65 3.78
N ILE A 38 0.74 12.06 4.54
CA ILE A 38 0.28 12.64 5.81
C ILE A 38 1.42 12.76 6.82
N ILE A 39 2.24 11.71 6.97
CA ILE A 39 3.37 11.71 7.91
C ILE A 39 4.39 12.79 7.54
N VAL A 40 4.71 12.95 6.25
CA VAL A 40 5.61 14.03 5.79
C VAL A 40 5.03 15.40 6.11
N LEU A 41 3.73 15.62 5.86
CA LEU A 41 3.08 16.91 6.14
C LEU A 41 3.08 17.22 7.65
N ILE A 42 2.74 16.26 8.50
CA ILE A 42 2.77 16.44 9.96
C ILE A 42 4.20 16.75 10.42
N GLY A 43 5.18 16.01 9.90
CA GLY A 43 6.60 16.25 10.20
C GLY A 43 7.06 17.64 9.77
N ALA A 44 6.67 18.06 8.57
CA ALA A 44 6.99 19.38 8.03
C ALA A 44 6.37 20.50 8.86
N ILE A 45 5.10 20.38 9.27
CA ILE A 45 4.44 21.33 10.16
C ILE A 45 5.23 21.45 11.46
N LEU A 46 5.50 20.33 12.15
CA LEU A 46 6.24 20.34 13.42
C LEU A 46 7.66 20.90 13.31
N TRP A 47 8.30 20.74 12.15
CA TRP A 47 9.62 21.27 11.90
C TRP A 47 9.56 22.79 11.64
N PHE A 48 8.69 23.25 10.74
CA PHE A 48 8.59 24.66 10.37
C PHE A 48 7.95 25.55 11.43
N THR A 49 7.07 25.01 12.29
CA THR A 49 6.53 25.76 13.44
C THR A 49 7.46 25.76 14.65
N GLU A 50 8.64 25.14 14.53
CA GLU A 50 9.64 24.97 15.59
C GLU A 50 9.11 24.32 16.89
N THR A 51 7.89 23.77 16.85
CA THR A 51 7.23 23.18 18.02
C THR A 51 7.98 21.96 18.54
N ASN A 52 8.52 21.15 17.61
CA ASN A 52 9.42 20.05 17.96
C ASN A 52 10.29 19.67 16.75
N GLN A 53 11.42 20.36 16.59
CA GLN A 53 12.28 20.15 15.42
C GLN A 53 12.84 18.73 15.31
N GLY A 54 13.17 18.10 16.44
CA GLY A 54 13.71 16.73 16.46
C GLY A 54 12.69 15.71 15.94
N LYS A 55 11.46 15.76 16.47
CA LYS A 55 10.37 14.89 15.98
C LYS A 55 9.93 15.26 14.57
N GLY A 56 9.89 16.54 14.21
CA GLY A 56 9.51 17.00 12.88
C GLY A 56 10.40 16.44 11.78
N LYS A 57 11.73 16.60 11.93
CA LYS A 57 12.71 16.01 10.99
C LYS A 57 12.62 14.49 10.93
N GLY A 58 12.44 13.83 12.09
CA GLY A 58 12.27 12.38 12.16
C GLY A 58 11.04 11.89 11.40
N LEU A 59 9.91 12.58 11.52
CA LEU A 59 8.67 12.25 10.82
C LEU A 59 8.77 12.49 9.32
N VAL A 60 9.38 13.59 8.88
CA VAL A 60 9.63 13.83 7.45
C VAL A 60 10.48 12.69 6.87
N PHE A 61 11.58 12.34 7.54
CA PHE A 61 12.44 11.25 7.09
C PHE A 61 11.71 9.91 7.07
N SER A 62 10.95 9.57 8.11
CA SER A 62 10.20 8.31 8.17
C SER A 62 9.10 8.25 7.11
N GLY A 63 8.43 9.36 6.84
CA GLY A 63 7.39 9.45 5.80
C GLY A 63 7.97 9.25 4.40
N VAL A 64 9.12 9.88 4.10
CA VAL A 64 9.85 9.66 2.84
C VAL A 64 10.32 8.21 2.72
N MET A 65 10.89 7.64 3.79
CA MET A 65 11.32 6.25 3.81
C MET A 65 10.14 5.29 3.56
N LEU A 66 8.99 5.52 4.20
CA LEU A 66 7.78 4.75 3.97
C LEU A 66 7.35 4.84 2.51
N SER A 67 7.32 6.04 1.92
CA SER A 67 6.97 6.21 0.50
C SER A 67 7.90 5.43 -0.43
N ILE A 68 9.20 5.38 -0.17
CA ILE A 68 10.16 4.57 -0.94
C ILE A 68 9.82 3.07 -0.84
N VAL A 69 9.51 2.59 0.36
CA VAL A 69 9.12 1.19 0.57
C VAL A 69 7.82 0.85 -0.17
N ILE A 70 6.83 1.74 -0.12
CA ILE A 70 5.56 1.55 -0.84
C ILE A 70 5.80 1.56 -2.34
N GLU A 71 6.59 2.50 -2.87
CA GLU A 71 6.93 2.57 -4.29
C GLU A 71 7.62 1.27 -4.77
N TYR A 72 8.51 0.71 -3.96
CA TYR A 72 9.11 -0.60 -4.26
C TYR A 72 8.04 -1.69 -4.45
N PHE A 73 7.03 -1.76 -3.57
CA PHE A 73 5.95 -2.74 -3.69
C PHE A 73 4.99 -2.48 -4.85
N VAL A 74 4.85 -1.23 -5.29
CA VAL A 74 4.12 -0.89 -6.52
C VAL A 74 4.87 -1.39 -7.75
N LEU A 75 6.19 -1.21 -7.79
CA LEU A 75 7.04 -1.64 -8.91
C LEU A 75 7.21 -3.16 -8.98
N PHE A 76 7.25 -3.82 -7.82
CA PHE A 76 7.46 -5.26 -7.70
C PHE A 76 6.29 -5.90 -6.92
N PRO A 77 5.07 -5.95 -7.49
CA PRO A 77 3.94 -6.56 -6.83
C PRO A 77 4.09 -8.09 -6.78
N PRO A 78 3.45 -8.76 -5.82
CA PRO A 78 3.49 -10.20 -5.69
C PRO A 78 2.78 -10.88 -6.88
N SER A 79 3.16 -12.12 -7.16
CA SER A 79 2.70 -12.85 -8.35
C SER A 79 1.18 -13.04 -8.44
N PHE A 80 0.47 -13.05 -7.31
CA PHE A 80 -0.99 -13.19 -7.28
C PHE A 80 -1.74 -11.93 -7.76
N VAL A 81 -1.05 -10.80 -7.93
CA VAL A 81 -1.59 -9.57 -8.55
C VAL A 81 -1.35 -9.55 -10.07
N LEU A 82 -0.37 -10.31 -10.55
CA LEU A 82 0.02 -10.36 -11.96
C LEU A 82 -0.79 -11.35 -12.81
N THR A 83 -1.68 -12.12 -12.18
CA THR A 83 -2.53 -13.15 -12.79
C THR A 83 -3.89 -12.59 -13.17
#